data_AF-A0A9Q3IHN8-F1
#
_entry.id   AF-A0A9Q3IHN8-F1
#
_cell.length_a   1.000
_cell.length_b   1.000
_cell.length_c   1.000
_cell.angle_alpha   90.00
_cell.angle_beta   90.00
_cell.angle_gamma   90.00
#
_symmetry.space_group_name_H-M   'P 1'
#
loop_
_entity.id
_entity.type
_entity.pdbx_description
1 polymer ?
#
loop_
_entity_poly.entity_id
_entity_poly.type
_entity_poly.pdbx_seq_one_letter_code
_entity_poly.pdbx_strand_id
1 'polypeptide(L)'
;MTSVDRSLINLALKECPDSPFSGHLSGDRTREKVKTCIWWPMWQKDVAEYCKTCDRCQKANKSTGKRLGNMIKIQEPSRPWEIFHMDWVTSLPPGGDRSYNACLVIVYR
;
A
#
# COMPACT_ATOMS: atom_id res chain seq x y z
N MET A 1 -4.71 8.04 -35.67
CA MET A 1 -3.53 8.62 -34.96
C MET A 1 -2.80 7.49 -34.25
N THR A 2 -1.96 6.76 -34.97
CA THR A 2 -1.09 5.71 -34.45
C THR A 2 0.29 6.33 -34.26
N SER A 3 0.60 6.83 -33.05
CA SER A 3 1.92 7.39 -32.79
C SER A 3 2.95 6.26 -32.76
N VAL A 4 3.73 6.13 -33.84
CA VAL A 4 4.88 5.22 -33.97
C VAL A 4 6.15 5.85 -33.38
N ASP A 5 6.08 7.12 -32.95
CA ASP A 5 7.22 7.83 -32.39
C ASP A 5 7.53 7.35 -30.96
N ARG A 6 8.66 6.62 -30.83
CA ARG A 6 9.18 6.15 -29.54
C ARG A 6 9.51 7.28 -28.58
N SER A 7 9.79 8.48 -29.07
CA SER A 7 10.10 9.65 -28.24
C SER A 7 8.87 10.08 -27.44
N LEU A 8 7.70 10.09 -28.09
CA LEU A 8 6.41 10.39 -27.43
C LEU A 8 6.01 9.30 -26.44
N ILE A 9 6.28 8.03 -26.76
CA ILE A 9 6.03 6.91 -25.85
C ILE A 9 6.87 7.05 -24.57
N ASN A 10 8.17 7.32 -24.71
CA ASN A 10 9.06 7.51 -23.56
C ASN A 10 8.66 8.73 -22.72
N LEU A 11 8.26 9.83 -23.37
CA LEU A 11 7.77 11.02 -22.68
C LEU A 11 6.50 10.71 -21.89
N ALA A 12 5.55 9.98 -22.48
CA ALA A 12 4.33 9.59 -21.79
C ALA A 12 4.60 8.65 -20.60
N LEU A 13 5.53 7.69 -20.76
CA LEU A 13 5.93 6.80 -19.66
C LEU A 13 6.61 7.56 -18.51
N LYS A 14 7.32 8.65 -18.80
CA LYS A 14 8.01 9.47 -17.80
C LYS A 14 7.08 10.49 -17.12
N GLU A 15 6.33 11.27 -17.89
CA GLU A 15 5.51 12.37 -17.38
C GLU A 15 4.20 11.91 -16.71
N CYS A 16 3.62 10.82 -17.20
CA CYS A 16 2.33 10.35 -16.71
C CYS A 16 2.40 9.84 -15.25
N PRO A 17 3.48 9.17 -14.81
CA PRO A 17 3.69 8.79 -13.41
C PRO A 17 4.34 9.88 -12.53
N ASP A 18 5.16 10.79 -13.09
CA ASP A 18 5.98 11.73 -12.33
C ASP A 18 5.32 13.08 -12.01
N SER A 19 4.12 13.38 -12.54
CA SER A 19 3.43 14.61 -12.17
C SER A 19 3.10 14.61 -10.65
N PRO A 20 3.39 15.68 -9.91
CA PRO A 20 3.16 15.76 -8.46
C PRO A 20 1.68 15.61 -8.05
N PHE A 21 0.75 15.75 -9.01
CA PHE A 21 -0.69 15.52 -8.82
C PHE A 21 -1.14 14.10 -9.15
N SER A 22 -0.23 13.24 -9.62
CA SER A 22 -0.56 11.90 -10.10
C SER A 22 -0.81 10.91 -8.97
N GLY A 23 -0.41 11.23 -7.74
CA GLY A 23 -0.37 10.25 -6.64
C GLY A 23 0.64 9.15 -6.92
N HIS A 24 1.09 8.47 -5.88
CA HIS A 24 2.04 7.37 -5.96
C HIS A 24 1.36 6.12 -6.52
N LEU A 25 1.20 6.06 -7.85
CA LEU A 25 0.39 5.06 -8.52
C LEU A 25 1.14 3.72 -8.60
N SER A 26 0.49 2.66 -8.10
CA SER A 26 0.86 1.27 -8.40
C SER A 26 0.87 1.03 -9.91
N GLY A 27 1.55 -0.03 -10.35
CA GLY A 27 1.66 -0.37 -11.79
C GLY A 27 0.32 -0.43 -12.53
N ASP A 28 -0.75 -0.84 -11.84
CA ASP A 28 -2.12 -0.88 -12.41
C ASP A 28 -2.67 0.52 -12.70
N ARG A 29 -2.44 1.47 -11.79
CA ARG A 29 -2.88 2.86 -11.97
C ARG A 29 -2.02 3.59 -13.00
N THR A 30 -0.72 3.26 -13.10
CA THR A 30 0.12 3.74 -14.22
C THR A 30 -0.43 3.29 -15.57
N ARG A 31 -0.89 2.03 -15.66
CA ARG A 31 -1.50 1.47 -16.87
C ARG A 31 -2.80 2.17 -17.25
N GLU A 32 -3.66 2.48 -16.29
CA GLU A 32 -4.91 3.23 -16.54
C GLU A 32 -4.64 4.64 -17.08
N LYS A 33 -3.65 5.33 -16.50
CA LYS A 33 -3.34 6.71 -16.91
C LYS A 33 -2.72 6.77 -18.31
N VAL A 34 -1.76 5.88 -18.60
CA VAL A 34 -1.16 5.78 -19.94
C VAL A 34 -2.22 5.47 -21.01
N LYS A 35 -3.19 4.59 -20.70
CA LYS A 35 -4.31 4.28 -21.59
C LYS A 35 -5.12 5.52 -21.99
N THR A 36 -5.26 6.50 -21.10
CA THR A 36 -6.00 7.75 -21.37
C THR A 36 -5.20 8.78 -22.16
N CYS A 37 -3.87 8.70 -22.15
CA CYS A 37 -3.00 9.69 -22.78
C CYS A 37 -2.61 9.33 -24.21
N ILE A 38 -2.26 8.06 -24.47
CA ILE A 38 -1.67 7.63 -25.75
C ILE A 38 -1.83 6.13 -25.95
N TRP A 39 -1.97 5.71 -27.20
CA TRP A 39 -2.13 4.31 -27.57
C TRP A 39 -1.12 3.90 -28.63
N TRP A 40 -0.49 2.73 -28.44
CA TRP A 40 0.43 2.11 -29.40
C TRP A 40 0.40 0.58 -29.28
N PRO A 41 0.88 -0.18 -30.29
CA PRO A 41 0.98 -1.64 -30.21
C PRO A 41 1.87 -2.05 -29.03
N MET A 42 1.44 -3.06 -28.26
CA MET A 42 2.18 -3.57 -27.09
C MET A 42 2.34 -2.59 -25.91
N TRP A 43 1.59 -1.48 -25.87
CA TRP A 43 1.68 -0.47 -24.79
C TRP A 43 1.61 -1.05 -23.37
N GLN A 44 0.82 -2.09 -23.16
CA GLN A 44 0.69 -2.74 -21.86
C GLN A 44 2.00 -3.41 -21.41
N LYS A 45 2.72 -4.02 -22.35
CA LYS A 45 4.01 -4.66 -22.09
C LYS A 45 5.07 -3.62 -21.76
N ASP A 46 5.13 -2.54 -22.54
CA ASP A 46 6.09 -1.46 -22.35
C ASP A 46 5.87 -0.72 -21.02
N VAL A 47 4.62 -0.46 -20.65
CA VAL A 47 4.27 0.10 -19.33
C VAL A 47 4.69 -0.84 -18.20
N ALA A 48 4.43 -2.15 -18.33
CA ALA A 48 4.81 -3.11 -17.31
C ALA A 48 6.33 -3.22 -17.16
N GLU A 49 7.08 -3.15 -18.27
CA GLU A 49 8.54 -3.15 -18.27
C GLU A 49 9.12 -1.87 -17.65
N TYR A 50 8.55 -0.71 -17.99
CA TYR A 50 8.89 0.57 -17.38
C TYR A 50 8.64 0.56 -15.86
N CYS A 51 7.49 0.07 -15.41
CA CYS A 51 7.19 -0.02 -13.98
C CYS A 51 8.13 -0.95 -13.22
N LYS A 52 8.75 -1.94 -13.88
CA LYS A 52 9.77 -2.83 -13.28
C LYS A 52 11.12 -2.14 -13.10
N THR A 53 11.50 -1.24 -14.01
CA THR A 53 12.79 -0.53 -13.97
C THR A 53 12.72 0.81 -13.26
N CYS A 54 11.53 1.40 -13.09
CA CYS A 54 11.34 2.67 -12.41
C CYS A 54 11.37 2.49 -10.87
N ASP A 55 12.40 3.07 -10.22
CA ASP A 55 12.59 3.07 -8.76
C ASP A 55 11.35 3.60 -8.01
N ARG A 56 10.72 4.66 -8.54
CA ARG A 56 9.52 5.26 -7.94
C ARG A 56 8.33 4.30 -7.98
N CYS A 57 8.10 3.65 -9.13
CA CYS A 57 7.05 2.63 -9.27
C CYS A 57 7.29 1.43 -8.36
N GLN A 58 8.54 0.97 -8.23
CA GLN A 58 8.91 -0.14 -7.35
C GLN A 58 8.71 0.19 -5.87
N LYS A 59 9.02 1.43 -5.45
CA LYS A 59 8.77 1.88 -4.07
C LYS A 59 7.28 2.06 -3.76
N ALA A 60 6.49 2.53 -4.72
CA ALA A 60 5.05 2.70 -4.58
C ALA A 60 4.31 1.36 -4.58
N ASN A 61 4.72 0.43 -5.45
CA ASN A 61 4.33 -0.98 -5.38
C ASN A 61 5.06 -1.64 -4.21
N LYS A 62 4.62 -1.36 -2.97
CA LYS A 62 4.91 -2.28 -1.87
C LYS A 62 4.51 -3.65 -2.36
N SER A 63 5.46 -4.58 -2.47
CA SER A 63 5.11 -5.97 -2.69
C SER A 63 4.08 -6.28 -1.62
N THR A 64 2.84 -6.58 -2.02
CA THR A 64 1.95 -7.34 -1.18
C THR A 64 2.70 -8.65 -1.01
N GLY A 65 3.54 -8.72 0.03
CA GLY A 65 4.32 -9.90 0.35
C GLY A 65 3.35 -11.08 0.36
N LYS A 66 3.88 -12.29 0.09
CA LYS A 66 3.16 -13.54 0.31
C LYS A 66 2.24 -13.36 1.52
N ARG A 67 0.94 -13.69 1.37
CA ARG A 67 -0.03 -13.66 2.48
C ARG A 67 0.73 -14.02 3.75
N LEU A 68 0.82 -13.08 4.69
CA LEU A 68 1.30 -13.39 6.04
C LEU A 68 0.64 -14.71 6.40
N GLY A 69 1.45 -15.71 6.78
CA GLY A 69 1.01 -17.10 6.88
C GLY A 69 -0.30 -17.24 7.66
N ASN A 70 -0.93 -18.41 7.56
CA ASN A 70 -2.19 -18.68 8.27
C ASN A 70 -2.13 -18.19 9.72
N MET A 71 -3.20 -17.53 10.20
CA MET A 71 -3.29 -17.05 11.57
C MET A 71 -2.91 -18.18 12.54
N ILE A 72 -1.82 -17.98 13.29
CA ILE A 72 -1.40 -18.94 14.32
C ILE A 72 -2.31 -18.71 15.52
N LYS A 73 -2.98 -19.78 15.97
CA LYS A 73 -3.75 -19.71 17.22
C LYS A 73 -2.78 -19.59 18.39
N ILE A 74 -3.07 -18.66 19.30
CA ILE A 74 -2.43 -18.62 20.62
C ILE A 74 -2.84 -19.90 21.37
N GLN A 75 -1.89 -20.55 22.05
CA GLN A 75 -2.19 -21.73 22.84
C GLN A 75 -3.16 -21.38 23.97
N GLU A 76 -4.15 -22.24 24.20
CA GLU A 76 -5.10 -22.04 25.30
C GLU A 76 -4.37 -22.26 26.64
N PRO A 77 -4.61 -21.40 27.64
CA PRO A 77 -4.03 -21.58 28.96
C PRO A 77 -4.60 -22.85 29.59
N SER A 78 -3.74 -23.60 30.27
CA SER A 78 -4.07 -24.84 30.97
C SER A 78 -4.48 -24.62 32.43
N ARG A 79 -4.09 -23.47 33.00
CA ARG A 79 -4.36 -23.10 34.40
C ARG A 79 -4.69 -21.62 34.52
N PRO A 80 -5.35 -21.23 35.61
CA PRO A 80 -5.58 -19.83 35.86
C PRO A 80 -4.30 -19.02 36.01
N TRP A 81 -4.37 -17.77 35.57
CA TRP A 81 -3.31 -16.76 35.59
C TRP A 81 -2.10 -17.04 34.69
N GLU A 82 -2.23 -17.90 33.67
CA GLU A 82 -1.12 -18.22 32.75
C GLU A 82 -0.95 -17.20 31.62
N ILE A 83 -2.06 -16.65 31.09
CA ILE A 83 -2.02 -15.75 29.94
C ILE A 83 -2.82 -14.48 30.24
N PHE A 84 -2.15 -13.34 30.09
CA PHE A 84 -2.77 -12.02 30.11
C PHE A 84 -2.59 -11.36 28.76
N HIS A 85 -3.69 -10.90 28.18
CA HIS A 85 -3.68 -10.05 27.00
C HIS A 85 -3.82 -8.59 27.46
N MET A 86 -2.88 -7.75 27.02
CA MET A 86 -2.85 -6.33 27.37
C MET A 86 -2.91 -5.50 26.09
N ASP A 87 -3.78 -4.51 26.05
CA ASP A 87 -3.88 -3.59 24.93
C ASP A 87 -4.21 -2.17 25.41
N TRP A 88 -3.81 -1.17 24.64
CA TRP A 88 -4.10 0.23 24.92
C TRP A 88 -5.15 0.76 23.96
N VAL A 89 -6.25 1.27 24.52
CA VAL A 89 -7.17 2.13 23.79
C VAL A 89 -6.74 3.57 24.05
N THR A 90 -6.29 4.26 23.01
CA THR A 90 -5.79 5.64 23.09
C THR A 90 -6.73 6.62 22.38
N SER A 91 -6.45 7.92 22.52
CA SER A 91 -7.17 9.00 21.84
C SER A 91 -8.65 9.09 22.23
N LEU A 92 -8.98 8.70 23.46
CA LEU A 92 -10.30 8.91 24.02
C LEU A 92 -10.50 10.38 24.39
N PRO A 93 -11.75 10.88 24.41
CA PRO A 93 -12.05 12.18 25.00
C PRO A 93 -11.46 12.26 26.42
N PRO A 94 -10.73 13.34 26.77
CA PRO A 94 -10.13 13.45 28.09
C PRO A 94 -11.17 13.42 29.19
N GLY A 95 -10.92 12.63 30.25
CA GLY A 95 -11.88 12.39 31.32
C GLY A 95 -11.28 12.50 32.73
N GLY A 96 -12.14 12.91 33.67
CA GLY A 96 -11.82 13.07 35.09
C GLY A 96 -10.90 14.26 35.42
N ASP A 97 -10.62 14.45 36.70
CA ASP A 97 -9.85 15.60 37.21
C ASP A 97 -8.41 15.66 36.67
N ARG A 98 -7.88 14.52 36.22
CA ARG A 98 -6.53 14.37 35.67
C ARG A 98 -6.48 14.29 34.14
N SER A 99 -7.63 14.40 33.47
CA SER A 99 -7.72 14.49 32.00
C SER A 99 -7.07 13.30 31.27
N TYR A 100 -7.29 12.07 31.77
CA TYR A 100 -6.77 10.87 31.12
C TYR A 100 -7.50 10.61 29.79
N ASN A 101 -6.78 10.13 28.78
CA ASN A 101 -7.29 9.93 27.41
C ASN A 101 -6.98 8.52 26.86
N ALA A 102 -6.55 7.61 27.72
CA ALA A 102 -6.22 6.25 27.35
C ALA A 102 -6.59 5.26 28.45
N CYS A 103 -6.96 4.04 28.05
CA CYS A 103 -7.28 2.93 28.94
C CYS A 103 -6.41 1.73 28.60
N LEU A 104 -5.76 1.16 29.61
CA LEU A 104 -5.13 -0.16 29.52
C LEU A 104 -6.20 -1.22 29.74
N VAL A 105 -6.45 -2.03 28.73
CA VAL A 105 -7.36 -3.17 28.79
C VAL A 105 -6.54 -4.41 29.09
N ILE A 106 -6.93 -5.13 30.14
CA ILE A 106 -6.32 -6.41 30.52
C ILE A 106 -7.39 -7.48 30.46
N VAL A 107 -7.18 -8.50 29.63
CA VAL A 107 -8.06 -9.65 29.51
C VAL A 107 -7.29 -10.89 29.95
N TYR A 108 -7.84 -11.58 30.92
CA TYR A 108 -7.35 -12.87 31.39
C TYR A 108 -8.17 -13.99 30.73
N ARG A 109 -7.48 -15.04 30.29
CA ARG A 109 -8.08 -16.29 29.82
C ARG A 109 -7.62 -17.46 30.67
#